data_AF-A0A9N9BYC9-F1
#
_entry.id   AF-A0A9N9BYC9-F1
#
_cell.length_a   1.000
_cell.length_b   1.000
_cell.length_c   1.000
_cell.angle_alpha   90.00
_cell.angle_beta   90.00
_cell.angle_gamma   90.00
#
_symmetry.space_group_name_H-M   'P 1'
#
loop_
_entity.id
_entity.type
_entity.pdbx_description
1 polymer ?
#
loop_
_entity_poly.entity_id
_entity_poly.type
_entity_poly.pdbx_seq_one_letter_code
_entity_poly.pdbx_strand_id
1 'polypeptide(L)'
;MGDIAHRLSYNLTYFQSNYIIVVIGITNLWLLITILFLLGGLNYIRKLPPNEGLVIHDRTITQKQLYTGLFGISVPLLWISSAGSTIFWIIGASATLVIGHAALLEPGVEGGFASNV
;
A
#
# COMPACT_ATOMS: atom_id res chain seq x y z
N MET A 1 0.02 33.00 1.07
CA MET A 1 0.22 31.58 1.43
C MET A 1 -1.07 30.86 1.81
N GLY A 2 -2.14 31.57 2.23
CA GLY A 2 -3.42 30.95 2.59
C GLY A 2 -4.15 30.25 1.45
N ASP A 3 -4.10 30.78 0.23
CA ASP A 3 -4.91 30.24 -0.89
C ASP A 3 -4.48 28.85 -1.33
N ILE A 4 -3.18 28.57 -1.40
CA ILE A 4 -2.67 27.25 -1.78
C ILE A 4 -2.97 26.22 -0.70
N ALA A 5 -2.80 26.58 0.59
CA ALA A 5 -3.11 25.70 1.70
C ALA A 5 -4.61 25.38 1.77
N HIS A 6 -5.46 26.38 1.52
CA HIS A 6 -6.90 26.21 1.43
C HIS A 6 -7.30 25.27 0.28
N ARG A 7 -6.74 25.49 -0.92
CA ARG A 7 -6.95 24.63 -2.09
C ARG A 7 -6.53 23.19 -1.85
N LEU A 8 -5.36 23.01 -1.25
CA LEU A 8 -4.85 21.68 -0.91
C LEU A 8 -5.79 20.96 0.06
N SER A 9 -6.17 21.61 1.16
CA SER A 9 -7.06 21.02 2.17
C SER A 9 -8.44 20.62 1.59
N TYR A 10 -9.05 21.52 0.82
CA TYR A 10 -10.33 21.27 0.18
C TYR A 10 -10.24 20.16 -0.87
N ASN A 11 -9.30 20.26 -1.82
CA ASN A 11 -9.19 19.31 -2.93
C ASN A 11 -8.72 17.93 -2.47
N LEU A 12 -7.90 17.82 -1.42
CA LEU A 12 -7.50 16.53 -0.84
C LEU A 12 -8.70 15.74 -0.32
N THR A 13 -9.65 16.44 0.31
CA THR A 13 -10.86 15.84 0.87
C THR A 13 -11.88 15.56 -0.22
N TYR A 14 -12.11 16.52 -1.12
CA TYR A 14 -13.09 16.41 -2.20
C TYR A 14 -12.75 15.28 -3.20
N PHE A 15 -11.48 15.12 -3.58
CA PHE A 15 -11.03 14.12 -4.55
C PHE A 15 -10.36 12.89 -3.91
N GLN A 16 -10.59 12.64 -2.62
CA GLN A 16 -9.95 11.55 -1.86
C GLN A 16 -10.01 10.19 -2.59
N SER A 17 -11.19 9.80 -3.10
CA SER A 17 -11.37 8.53 -3.84
C SER A 17 -10.54 8.47 -5.13
N ASN A 18 -10.43 9.58 -5.87
CA ASN A 18 -9.63 9.63 -7.08
C ASN A 18 -8.14 9.46 -6.76
N TYR A 19 -7.66 10.06 -5.67
CA TYR A 19 -6.28 9.91 -5.25
C TYR A 19 -5.95 8.47 -4.80
N ILE A 20 -6.88 7.79 -4.14
CA ILE A 20 -6.73 6.36 -3.80
C ILE A 20 -6.58 5.54 -5.09
N ILE A 21 -7.43 5.79 -6.10
CA ILE A 21 -7.34 5.09 -7.39
C ILE A 21 -6.02 5.37 -8.09
N VAL A 22 -5.51 6.61 -8.08
CA VAL A 22 -4.20 6.95 -8.67
C VAL A 22 -3.06 6.21 -7.96
N VAL A 23 -3.06 6.17 -6.63
CA VAL A 23 -2.04 5.44 -5.86
C VAL A 23 -2.08 3.94 -6.19
N ILE A 24 -3.27 3.34 -6.27
CA ILE A 24 -3.43 1.92 -6.63
C ILE A 24 -3.03 1.68 -8.09
N GLY A 25 -3.40 2.58 -9.02
CA GLY A 25 -3.10 2.46 -10.45
C GLY A 25 -1.61 2.60 -10.78
N ILE A 26 -0.85 3.33 -9.95
CA ILE A 26 0.61 3.45 -10.06
C ILE A 26 1.33 2.29 -9.35
N THR A 27 0.65 1.57 -8.46
CA THR A 27 1.23 0.45 -7.71
C THR A 27 1.51 -0.74 -8.62
N ASN A 28 2.71 -1.32 -8.51
CA ASN A 28 3.07 -2.54 -9.25
C ASN A 28 2.27 -3.75 -8.73
N LEU A 29 1.55 -4.43 -9.63
CA LEU A 29 0.76 -5.62 -9.31
C LEU A 29 1.61 -6.73 -8.64
N TRP A 30 2.88 -6.89 -9.06
CA TRP A 30 3.80 -7.86 -8.45
C TRP A 30 4.13 -7.51 -7.00
N LEU A 31 4.27 -6.21 -6.69
CA LEU A 31 4.51 -5.78 -5.32
C LEU A 31 3.28 -6.05 -4.45
N LEU A 32 2.09 -5.80 -4.98
CA LEU A 32 0.83 -6.09 -4.27
C LEU A 32 0.70 -7.58 -3.95
N ILE A 33 0.93 -8.46 -4.93
CA ILE A 33 0.94 -9.92 -4.72
C ILE A 33 1.98 -10.32 -3.68
N THR A 34 3.17 -9.72 -3.73
CA THR A 34 4.25 -10.01 -2.77
C THR A 34 3.86 -9.62 -1.33
N ILE A 35 3.23 -8.45 -1.16
CA ILE A 35 2.72 -8.01 0.14
C ILE A 35 1.62 -8.94 0.65
N LEU A 36 0.66 -9.30 -0.21
CA LEU A 36 -0.42 -10.22 0.16
C LEU A 36 0.12 -11.60 0.54
N PHE A 37 1.12 -12.11 -0.17
CA PHE A 37 1.79 -13.37 0.16
C PHE A 37 2.51 -13.29 1.51
N LEU A 38 3.25 -12.22 1.78
CA LEU A 38 3.93 -12.02 3.06
C LEU A 38 2.95 -11.89 4.22
N LEU A 39 1.96 -11.01 4.10
CA LEU A 39 0.95 -10.81 5.15
C LEU A 39 0.12 -12.07 5.35
N GLY A 40 -0.32 -12.73 4.28
CA GLY A 40 -1.08 -13.97 4.34
C GLY A 40 -0.27 -15.10 4.96
N GLY A 41 0.98 -15.29 4.53
CA GLY A 41 1.89 -16.32 5.04
C GLY A 41 2.25 -16.10 6.50
N LEU A 42 2.57 -14.87 6.91
CA LEU A 42 2.82 -14.55 8.32
C LEU A 42 1.58 -14.76 9.19
N ASN A 43 0.40 -14.31 8.73
CA ASN A 43 -0.85 -14.54 9.46
C ASN A 43 -1.19 -16.02 9.56
N TYR A 44 -0.94 -16.79 8.50
CA TYR A 44 -1.15 -18.23 8.50
C TYR A 44 -0.26 -18.92 9.55
N ILE A 45 1.04 -18.64 9.55
CA ILE A 45 1.98 -19.24 10.52
C ILE A 45 1.63 -18.85 11.96
N ARG A 46 1.22 -17.59 12.20
CA ARG A 46 0.80 -17.12 13.53
C ARG A 46 -0.45 -17.82 14.06
N LYS A 47 -1.33 -18.31 13.19
CA LYS A 47 -2.54 -19.04 13.57
C LYS A 47 -2.27 -20.51 13.91
N LEU A 48 -1.09 -21.03 13.61
CA LEU A 48 -0.73 -22.41 13.92
C LEU A 48 -0.27 -22.53 15.38
N PRO A 49 -0.62 -23.62 16.10
CA PRO A 49 -0.16 -23.84 17.46
C PRO A 49 1.38 -23.89 17.51
N PRO A 50 2.04 -23.25 18.50
CA PRO A 50 3.51 -23.20 18.57
C PRO A 50 4.19 -24.57 18.74
N ASN A 51 3.48 -25.52 19.37
CA ASN A 51 4.03 -26.82 19.77
C ASN A 51 3.54 -27.99 18.91
N GLU A 52 2.57 -27.75 18.02
CA GLU A 52 2.11 -28.74 17.05
C GLU A 52 2.61 -28.28 15.69
N GLY A 53 3.68 -28.91 15.19
CA GLY A 53 4.13 -28.65 13.83
C GLY A 53 3.03 -29.02 12.83
N LEU A 54 2.98 -28.30 11.71
CA LEU A 54 1.99 -28.55 10.67
C LEU A 54 2.26 -29.93 10.07
N VAL A 55 1.35 -30.89 10.29
CA VAL A 55 1.47 -32.23 9.71
C VAL A 55 0.95 -32.18 8.28
N ILE A 56 1.87 -32.27 7.32
CA ILE A 56 1.53 -32.49 5.92
C ILE A 56 1.89 -33.94 5.60
N HIS A 57 0.87 -34.73 5.29
CA HIS A 57 1.00 -36.16 5.02
C HIS A 57 1.62 -36.88 6.24
N ASP A 58 2.87 -37.34 6.14
CA ASP A 58 3.62 -38.00 7.23
C ASP A 58 4.75 -37.15 7.82
N ARG A 59 4.86 -35.86 7.44
CA ARG A 59 5.93 -34.98 7.92
C ARG A 59 5.39 -33.83 8.74
N THR A 60 5.89 -33.72 9.97
CA THR A 60 5.68 -32.57 10.84
C THR A 60 6.62 -31.44 10.41
N ILE A 61 6.07 -30.40 9.78
CA ILE A 61 6.82 -29.18 9.44
C ILE A 61 6.78 -28.23 10.63
N THR A 62 7.96 -27.92 11.15
CA THR A 62 8.10 -26.98 12.27
C THR A 62 7.83 -25.54 11.83
N GLN A 63 7.40 -24.67 12.74
CA GLN A 63 7.20 -23.24 12.43
C GLN A 63 8.47 -22.58 11.86
N LYS A 64 9.66 -22.98 12.32
CA LYS A 64 10.93 -22.48 11.79
C LYS A 64 11.06 -22.75 10.29
N GLN A 65 10.73 -23.97 9.85
CA GLN A 65 10.78 -24.35 8.43
C GLN A 65 9.73 -23.60 7.60
N LEU A 66 8.54 -23.33 8.15
CA LEU A 66 7.52 -22.50 7.49
C LEU A 66 8.00 -21.06 7.28
N TYR A 67 8.61 -20.45 8.30
CA TYR A 67 9.22 -19.14 8.17
C TYR A 67 10.38 -19.15 7.17
N THR A 68 11.26 -20.16 7.20
CA THR A 68 12.35 -20.29 6.21
C THR A 68 11.81 -20.40 4.79
N GLY A 69 10.77 -21.21 4.55
CA GLY A 69 10.12 -21.31 3.25
C GLY A 69 9.48 -20.00 2.81
N LEU A 70 8.78 -19.32 3.73
CA LEU A 70 8.18 -18.01 3.48
C LEU A 70 9.24 -16.99 3.07
N PHE A 71 10.36 -16.90 3.79
CA PHE A 71 11.49 -16.02 3.46
C PHE A 71 12.16 -16.42 2.14
N GLY A 72 12.35 -17.71 1.90
CA GLY A 72 12.96 -18.23 0.67
C GLY A 72 12.18 -17.87 -0.60
N ILE A 73 10.85 -17.81 -0.52
CA ILE A 73 9.98 -17.41 -1.66
C ILE A 73 9.81 -15.89 -1.73
N SER A 74 9.69 -15.22 -0.59
CA SER A 74 9.44 -13.78 -0.56
C SER A 74 10.64 -12.95 -1.02
N VAL A 75 11.88 -13.39 -0.82
CA VAL A 75 13.07 -12.68 -1.31
C VAL A 75 13.08 -12.58 -2.85
N PRO A 76 12.93 -13.67 -3.62
CA PRO A 76 12.76 -13.60 -5.07
C PRO A 76 11.56 -12.75 -5.50
N LEU A 77 10.42 -12.86 -4.81
CA LEU A 77 9.23 -12.05 -5.13
C LEU A 77 9.48 -10.55 -4.92
N LEU A 78 10.18 -10.16 -3.84
CA LEU A 78 10.57 -8.77 -3.57
C LEU A 78 11.54 -8.24 -4.63
N TRP A 79 12.40 -9.10 -5.17
CA TRP A 79 13.29 -8.76 -6.27
C TRP A 79 12.52 -8.55 -7.58
N ILE A 80 11.65 -9.48 -7.97
CA ILE A 80 10.83 -9.41 -9.19
C ILE A 80 9.90 -8.19 -9.15
N SER A 81 9.32 -7.91 -7.98
CA SER A 81 8.47 -6.74 -7.79
C SER A 81 9.23 -5.42 -7.76
N SER A 82 10.58 -5.44 -7.78
CA SER A 82 11.42 -4.25 -7.71
C SER A 82 11.05 -3.35 -6.52
N ALA A 83 10.82 -3.96 -5.35
CA ALA A 83 10.15 -3.32 -4.21
C ALA A 83 10.71 -1.93 -3.85
N GLY A 84 12.04 -1.76 -3.86
CA GLY A 84 12.66 -0.46 -3.57
C GLY A 84 12.26 0.64 -4.55
N SER A 85 12.37 0.37 -5.86
CA SER A 85 11.99 1.33 -6.91
C SER A 85 10.48 1.58 -6.90
N THR A 86 9.68 0.52 -6.77
CA THR A 86 8.22 0.66 -6.76
C THR A 86 7.75 1.48 -5.55
N ILE A 87 8.29 1.27 -4.35
CA ILE A 87 7.94 2.09 -3.17
C ILE A 87 8.33 3.56 -3.40
N PHE A 88 9.52 3.81 -3.95
CA PHE A 88 9.95 5.17 -4.30
C PHE A 88 8.96 5.86 -5.24
N TRP A 89 8.52 5.18 -6.30
CA TRP A 89 7.56 5.75 -7.26
C TRP A 89 6.14 5.87 -6.70
N ILE A 90 5.69 4.91 -5.89
CA ILE A 90 4.40 5.02 -5.19
C ILE A 90 4.40 6.27 -4.33
N ILE A 91 5.45 6.54 -3.55
CA ILE A 91 5.48 7.73 -2.69
C ILE A 91 5.69 9.00 -3.51
N GLY A 92 6.75 9.06 -4.33
CA GLY A 92 7.17 10.28 -5.01
C GLY A 92 6.24 10.70 -6.14
N ALA A 93 5.88 9.78 -7.05
CA ALA A 93 5.02 10.12 -8.18
C ALA A 93 3.59 10.41 -7.72
N SER A 94 3.04 9.60 -6.79
CA SER A 94 1.69 9.87 -6.29
C SER A 94 1.63 11.17 -5.50
N ALA A 95 2.60 11.46 -4.60
CA ALA A 95 2.62 12.72 -3.87
C ALA A 95 2.72 13.91 -4.82
N THR A 96 3.58 13.84 -5.84
CA THR A 96 3.73 14.91 -6.84
C THR A 96 2.43 15.12 -7.61
N LEU A 97 1.78 14.05 -8.08
CA LEU A 97 0.52 14.15 -8.83
C LEU A 97 -0.63 14.65 -7.97
N VAL A 98 -0.78 14.12 -6.75
CA VAL A 98 -1.87 14.48 -5.83
C VAL A 98 -1.71 15.93 -5.36
N ILE A 99 -0.53 16.31 -4.88
CA ILE A 99 -0.27 17.67 -4.40
C ILE A 99 -0.31 18.65 -5.57
N GLY A 100 0.27 18.30 -6.72
CA GLY A 100 0.22 19.12 -7.93
C GLY A 100 -1.21 19.38 -8.39
N HIS A 101 -2.02 18.33 -8.52
CA HIS A 101 -3.44 18.46 -8.85
C HIS A 101 -4.20 19.31 -7.82
N ALA A 102 -4.03 19.01 -6.53
CA ALA A 102 -4.75 19.69 -5.46
C ALA A 102 -4.34 21.16 -5.28
N ALA A 103 -3.08 21.51 -5.58
CA ALA A 103 -2.59 22.87 -5.51
C ALA A 103 -2.96 23.72 -6.74
N LEU A 104 -3.18 23.09 -7.90
CA LEU A 104 -3.47 23.78 -9.17
C LEU A 104 -4.96 23.93 -9.48
N LEU A 105 -5.83 23.16 -8.82
CA LEU A 105 -7.28 23.26 -9.03
C LEU A 105 -7.90 24.29 -8.06
N GLU A 106 -8.65 25.25 -8.59
CA GLU A 106 -9.41 26.19 -7.75
C GLU A 106 -10.64 25.50 -7.17
N PRO A 107 -11.01 25.79 -5.90
CA PRO A 107 -12.21 25.22 -5.30
C PRO A 107 -13.42 25.76 -6.07
N GLY A 108 -14.37 24.88 -6.41
CA GLY A 108 -15.63 25.29 -7.05
C GLY A 108 -16.50 26.16 -6.12
N VAL A 109 -17.65 26.60 -6.61
CA VAL A 109 -18.60 27.43 -5.86
C VAL A 109 -18.99 26.79 -4.52
N GLU A 110 -19.05 25.47 -4.48
CA GLU A 110 -19.26 24.62 -3.29
C GLU A 110 -18.21 24.84 -2.19
N GLY A 111 -16.95 25.07 -2.56
CA GLY A 111 -15.88 25.40 -1.63
C GLY A 111 -16.06 26.76 -0.95
N GLY A 112 -16.71 27.71 -1.65
CA GLY A 112 -17.08 29.00 -1.09
C GLY A 112 -18.21 28.91 -0.04
N PHE A 113 -19.07 27.88 -0.09
CA PHE A 113 -20.06 27.65 0.96
C PHE A 113 -19.44 26.94 2.17
N ALA A 114 -18.48 26.04 1.95
CA ALA A 114 -17.77 25.33 3.01
C ALA A 114 -16.83 26.23 3.83
N SER A 115 -16.33 27.34 3.28
CA SER A 115 -15.49 28.32 3.99
C SER A 115 -16.27 29.37 4.78
N ASN A 116 -17.59 29.46 4.58
CA ASN A 116 -18.47 30.51 5.12
C ASN A 116 -19.43 30.01 6.22
N VAL A 117 -19.18 28.82 6.76
CA VAL A 117 -19.83 28.23 7.95
C VAL A 117 -18.76 27.96 9.00
#